data_AF-M0DPC0-F1
#
_entry.id   AF-M0DPC0-F1
#
_cell.length_a   1.000
_cell.length_b   1.000
_cell.length_c   1.000
_cell.angle_alpha   90.00
_cell.angle_beta   90.00
_cell.angle_gamma   90.00
#
_symmetry.space_group_name_H-M   'P 1'
#
loop_
_entity.id
_entity.type
_entity.pdbx_description
1 polymer ?
#
loop_
_entity_poly.entity_id
_entity_poly.type
_entity_poly.pdbx_seq_one_letter_code
_entity_poly.pdbx_strand_id
1 'polypeptide(L)'
;MWDNLVVGIINAILNVALIPTYGFLGAGIATAISYIVLNLLYSTQLYRRTGIHPFSTGLIRPGIIAIALTTITFWITRTFFSVTIPLLVAMFTVFLFAYGLIILRFGGIEEEEIMLVLSFEDRFDIDLGPLKKFVKLFIQ
;
A
#
# COMPACT_ATOMS: atom_id res chain seq x y z
N MET A 1 -4.32 -3.47 -23.29
CA MET A 1 -4.54 -4.85 -23.78
C MET A 1 -3.22 -5.57 -24.07
N TRP A 2 -2.27 -4.96 -24.79
CA TRP A 2 -0.95 -5.55 -25.05
C TRP A 2 -0.13 -5.83 -23.79
N ASP A 3 -0.17 -4.94 -22.79
CA ASP A 3 0.59 -5.13 -21.54
C ASP A 3 0.20 -6.40 -20.78
N ASN A 4 -1.10 -6.70 -20.72
CA ASN A 4 -1.61 -7.91 -20.06
C ASN A 4 -1.15 -9.18 -20.79
N LEU A 5 -1.03 -9.13 -22.11
CA LEU A 5 -0.55 -10.25 -22.91
C LEU A 5 0.95 -10.48 -22.70
N VAL A 6 1.75 -9.41 -22.73
CA VAL A 6 3.20 -9.47 -22.41
C VAL A 6 3.43 -10.01 -21.00
N VAL A 7 2.72 -9.47 -20.02
CA VAL A 7 2.83 -9.90 -18.62
C VAL A 7 2.34 -11.33 -18.43
N GLY A 8 1.27 -11.74 -19.13
CA GLY A 8 0.79 -13.12 -19.12
C GLY A 8 1.82 -14.11 -19.66
N ILE A 9 2.52 -13.75 -20.74
CA ILE A 9 3.62 -14.56 -21.28
C ILE A 9 4.78 -14.64 -20.28
N ILE A 10 5.18 -13.50 -19.70
CA ILE A 10 6.22 -13.47 -18.65
C ILE A 10 5.81 -14.36 -17.47
N ASN A 11 4.55 -14.28 -17.04
CA ASN A 11 4.04 -15.11 -15.95
C ASN A 11 4.13 -16.60 -16.27
N ALA A 12 3.71 -17.01 -17.46
CA ALA A 12 3.79 -18.40 -17.90
C ALA A 12 5.24 -18.90 -17.94
N ILE A 13 6.16 -18.12 -18.52
CA ILE A 13 7.60 -18.45 -18.58
C ILE A 13 8.18 -18.61 -17.17
N LEU A 14 7.90 -17.66 -16.27
CA LEU A 14 8.39 -17.70 -14.89
C LEU A 14 7.80 -18.87 -14.11
N ASN A 15 6.52 -19.20 -14.29
CA ASN A 15 5.92 -20.37 -13.65
C ASN A 15 6.61 -21.67 -14.12
N VAL A 16 6.83 -21.84 -15.43
CA VAL A 16 7.54 -23.01 -15.97
C VAL A 16 8.98 -23.10 -15.44
N ALA A 17 9.66 -21.96 -15.27
CA ALA A 17 11.04 -21.93 -14.78
C ALA A 17 11.15 -22.13 -13.25
N LEU A 18 10.24 -21.56 -12.46
CA LEU A 18 10.36 -21.47 -11.01
C LEU A 18 9.60 -22.56 -10.25
N ILE A 19 8.45 -23.03 -10.76
CA ILE A 19 7.68 -24.07 -10.06
C ILE A 19 8.46 -25.38 -9.89
N PRO A 20 9.24 -25.88 -10.88
CA PRO A 20 9.96 -27.14 -10.69
C PRO A 20 10.96 -27.09 -9.53
N THR A 21 11.58 -25.93 -9.30
CA THR A 21 12.63 -25.75 -8.28
C THR A 21 12.06 -25.28 -6.94
N TYR A 22 11.01 -24.45 -6.95
CA TYR A 22 10.48 -23.75 -5.77
C TYR A 22 9.03 -24.10 -5.42
N GLY A 23 8.36 -24.97 -6.18
CA GLY A 23 6.97 -25.35 -5.98
C GLY A 23 6.01 -24.15 -5.94
N PHE A 24 5.17 -24.10 -4.91
CA PHE A 24 4.20 -23.01 -4.70
C PHE A 24 4.87 -21.65 -4.44
N LEU A 25 6.07 -21.62 -3.85
CA LEU A 25 6.84 -20.37 -3.70
C LEU A 25 7.24 -19.83 -5.08
N GLY A 26 7.61 -20.71 -6.02
CA GLY A 26 7.93 -20.34 -7.39
C GLY A 26 6.75 -19.67 -8.11
N ALA A 27 5.55 -20.22 -7.96
CA ALA A 27 4.33 -19.63 -8.51
C ALA A 27 4.02 -18.24 -7.90
N GLY A 28 4.23 -18.10 -6.58
CA GLY A 28 4.07 -16.82 -5.88
C GLY A 28 5.06 -15.76 -6.39
N ILE A 29 6.33 -16.12 -6.54
CA ILE A 29 7.38 -15.24 -7.06
C ILE A 29 7.09 -14.84 -8.51
N ALA A 30 6.71 -15.79 -9.37
CA ALA A 30 6.33 -15.52 -10.75
C ALA A 30 5.19 -14.48 -10.83
N THR A 31 4.16 -14.66 -10.00
CA THR A 31 3.02 -13.74 -9.91
C THR A 31 3.42 -12.35 -9.42
N ALA A 32 4.24 -12.27 -8.36
CA ALA A 32 4.73 -11.00 -7.84
C ALA A 32 5.53 -10.23 -8.90
N ILE A 33 6.46 -10.91 -9.60
CA ILE A 33 7.25 -10.30 -10.68
C ILE A 33 6.34 -9.81 -11.81
N SER A 34 5.37 -10.61 -12.23
CA SER A 34 4.42 -10.22 -13.28
C SER A 34 3.63 -8.96 -12.91
N TYR A 35 3.15 -8.83 -11.67
CA TYR A 35 2.48 -7.62 -11.21
C TYR A 35 3.42 -6.41 -11.13
N ILE A 36 4.67 -6.60 -10.72
CA ILE A 36 5.67 -5.52 -10.74
C ILE A 36 5.86 -5.02 -12.17
N VAL A 37 6.07 -5.93 -13.13
CA VAL A 37 6.24 -5.57 -14.54
C VAL A 37 5.00 -4.85 -15.08
N LEU A 38 3.80 -5.36 -14.77
CA LEU A 38 2.55 -4.74 -15.21
C LEU A 38 2.40 -3.31 -14.71
N ASN A 39 2.63 -3.10 -13.40
CA ASN A 39 2.54 -1.77 -12.79
C ASN A 39 3.58 -0.82 -13.37
N LEU A 40 4.81 -1.29 -13.63
CA LEU A 40 5.84 -0.48 -14.29
C LEU A 40 5.45 -0.08 -15.71
N LEU A 41 4.86 -1.00 -16.49
CA LEU A 41 4.38 -0.70 -17.85
C LEU A 41 3.25 0.34 -17.83
N TYR A 42 2.25 0.17 -16.96
CA TYR A 42 1.16 1.13 -16.81
C TYR A 42 1.66 2.49 -16.34
N SER A 43 2.49 2.50 -15.31
CA SER A 43 3.12 3.70 -14.75
C SER A 43 3.92 4.48 -15.80
N THR A 44 4.76 3.79 -16.58
CA THR A 44 5.57 4.40 -17.64
C THR A 44 4.71 4.97 -18.76
N GLN A 45 3.68 4.26 -19.18
CA GLN A 45 2.75 4.74 -20.20
C GLN A 45 1.97 5.96 -19.74
N LEU A 46 1.49 5.94 -18.49
CA LEU A 46 0.78 7.06 -17.90
C LEU A 46 1.69 8.29 -17.82
N TYR A 47 2.91 8.13 -17.33
CA TYR A 47 3.90 9.21 -17.27
C TYR A 47 4.19 9.80 -18.66
N ARG A 48 4.41 8.96 -19.67
CA ARG A 48 4.67 9.43 -21.04
C ARG A 48 3.49 10.19 -21.67
N ARG A 49 2.26 9.83 -21.32
CA ARG A 49 1.06 10.45 -21.91
C ARG A 49 0.60 11.70 -21.17
N THR A 50 0.79 11.75 -19.86
CA THR A 50 0.21 12.79 -18.99
C THR A 50 1.26 13.65 -18.30
N GLY A 51 2.53 13.22 -18.27
CA GLY A 51 3.57 13.82 -17.46
C GLY A 51 3.45 13.53 -15.95
N ILE A 52 2.41 12.82 -15.52
CA ILE A 52 2.16 12.54 -14.10
C ILE A 52 3.19 11.54 -13.59
N HIS A 53 4.00 11.99 -12.63
CA HIS A 53 4.99 11.15 -12.00
C HIS A 53 4.31 10.11 -11.10
N PRO A 54 4.67 8.81 -11.18
CA PRO A 54 4.00 7.74 -10.44
C PRO A 54 4.35 7.71 -8.95
N PHE A 55 5.28 8.55 -8.53
CA PHE A 55 5.72 8.67 -7.16
C PHE A 55 5.37 10.05 -6.63
N SER A 56 4.40 10.11 -5.72
CA SER A 56 4.10 11.30 -4.91
C SER A 56 4.64 11.12 -3.49
N THR A 57 4.80 12.22 -2.77
CA THR A 57 5.14 12.19 -1.35
C THR A 57 4.07 11.49 -0.50
N GLY A 58 2.80 11.60 -0.88
CA GLY A 58 1.69 10.87 -0.23
C GLY A 58 1.68 9.37 -0.51
N LEU A 59 2.43 8.88 -1.51
CA LEU A 59 2.65 7.45 -1.71
C LEU A 59 3.93 6.97 -1.00
N ILE A 60 5.05 7.67 -1.20
CA ILE A 60 6.35 7.24 -0.70
C ILE A 60 6.40 7.27 0.84
N ARG A 61 5.93 8.35 1.48
CA ARG A 61 6.02 8.49 2.93
C ARG A 61 5.25 7.38 3.65
N PRO A 62 3.96 7.12 3.34
CA PRO A 62 3.24 6.02 3.96
C PRO A 62 3.84 4.64 3.64
N GLY A 63 4.39 4.45 2.44
CA GLY A 63 5.09 3.22 2.06
C GLY A 63 6.31 2.94 2.94
N ILE A 64 7.18 3.93 3.13
CA ILE A 64 8.35 3.81 4.02
C ILE A 64 7.93 3.52 5.45
N ILE A 65 6.90 4.22 5.94
CA ILE A 65 6.34 4.01 7.29
C ILE A 65 5.81 2.58 7.44
N ALA A 66 5.06 2.09 6.46
CA ALA A 66 4.53 0.71 6.47
C ALA A 66 5.65 -0.32 6.55
N ILE A 67 6.69 -0.16 5.72
CA ILE A 67 7.85 -1.06 5.69
C ILE A 67 8.59 -1.04 7.03
N ALA A 68 8.86 0.15 7.58
CA ALA A 68 9.53 0.30 8.86
C ALA A 68 8.74 -0.36 9.98
N LEU A 69 7.44 -0.07 10.07
CA LEU A 69 6.58 -0.61 11.11
C LEU A 69 6.43 -2.14 11.00
N THR A 70 6.29 -2.67 9.78
CA THR A 70 6.26 -4.12 9.55
C THR A 70 7.56 -4.79 9.98
N THR A 71 8.70 -4.17 9.64
CA THR A 71 10.02 -4.69 10.01
C THR A 71 10.23 -4.70 11.52
N ILE A 72 9.86 -3.61 12.19
CA ILE A 72 9.96 -3.46 13.66
C ILE A 72 9.04 -4.47 14.35
N THR A 73 7.78 -4.57 13.94
CA THR A 73 6.82 -5.51 14.55
C THR A 73 7.26 -6.95 14.35
N PHE A 74 7.75 -7.32 13.16
CA PHE A 74 8.34 -8.62 12.91
C PHE A 74 9.54 -8.90 13.82
N TRP A 75 10.49 -7.97 13.91
CA TRP A 75 11.70 -8.12 14.71
C TRP A 75 11.39 -8.27 16.21
N ILE A 76 10.47 -7.44 16.75
CA ILE A 76 10.03 -7.54 18.14
C ILE A 76 9.37 -8.89 18.41
N THR A 77 8.43 -9.29 17.54
CA THR A 77 7.67 -10.55 17.71
C THR A 77 8.60 -11.76 17.75
N ARG A 78 9.61 -11.79 16.87
CA ARG A 78 10.54 -12.93 16.76
C ARG A 78 11.63 -12.94 17.84
N THR A 79 12.04 -11.77 18.33
CA THR A 79 13.14 -11.65 19.31
C THR A 79 12.67 -11.90 20.74
N PHE A 80 11.51 -11.35 21.12
CA PHE A 80 11.10 -11.29 22.52
C PHE A 80 10.00 -12.28 22.91
N PHE A 81 9.33 -12.89 21.94
CA PHE A 81 8.15 -13.71 22.21
C PHE A 81 8.21 -15.06 21.49
N SER A 82 7.54 -16.05 22.07
CA SER A 82 7.24 -17.30 21.39
C SER A 82 6.08 -17.08 20.42
N VAL A 83 6.31 -17.40 19.15
CA VAL A 83 5.32 -17.18 18.09
C VAL A 83 4.16 -18.16 18.25
N THR A 84 3.02 -17.64 18.72
CA THR A 84 1.75 -18.37 18.87
C THR A 84 0.65 -17.64 18.10
N ILE A 85 -0.43 -18.34 17.74
CA ILE A 85 -1.56 -17.74 16.99
C ILE A 85 -2.15 -16.52 17.74
N PRO A 86 -2.43 -16.58 19.06
CA PRO A 86 -2.96 -15.41 19.77
C PRO A 86 -2.02 -14.20 19.73
N LEU A 87 -0.70 -14.44 19.85
CA LEU A 87 0.28 -13.37 19.75
C LEU A 87 0.31 -12.76 18.35
N LEU A 88 0.21 -13.56 17.29
CA LEU A 88 0.16 -13.04 15.92
C LEU A 88 -1.05 -12.13 15.71
N VAL A 89 -2.22 -12.53 16.22
CA VAL A 89 -3.44 -11.69 16.17
C VAL A 89 -3.23 -10.39 16.96
N ALA A 90 -2.63 -10.47 18.15
CA ALA A 90 -2.34 -9.29 18.97
C ALA A 90 -1.36 -8.35 18.27
N MET A 91 -0.24 -8.85 17.73
CA MET A 91 0.76 -8.05 17.04
C MET A 91 0.25 -7.46 15.72
N PHE A 92 -0.61 -8.19 15.00
CA PHE A 92 -1.32 -7.66 13.84
C PHE A 92 -2.26 -6.50 14.21
N THR A 93 -2.97 -6.64 15.33
CA THR A 93 -3.83 -5.58 15.86
C THR A 93 -3.00 -4.35 16.23
N VAL A 94 -1.87 -4.53 16.93
CA VAL A 94 -0.92 -3.45 17.25
C VAL A 94 -0.40 -2.78 15.98
N PHE A 95 -0.01 -3.55 14.97
CA PHE A 95 0.41 -3.04 13.68
C PHE A 95 -0.67 -2.16 13.04
N LEU A 96 -1.92 -2.63 12.97
CA LEU A 96 -3.03 -1.87 12.38
C LEU A 96 -3.24 -0.52 13.07
N PHE A 97 -3.28 -0.50 14.42
CA PHE A 97 -3.45 0.73 15.17
C PHE A 97 -2.26 1.69 14.99
N ALA A 98 -1.03 1.17 15.11
CA ALA A 98 0.16 1.98 14.93
C ALA A 98 0.26 2.53 13.49
N TYR A 99 -0.03 1.71 12.48
CA TYR A 99 -0.03 2.13 11.09
C TYR A 99 -1.05 3.23 10.85
N GLY A 100 -2.30 3.02 11.28
CA GLY A 100 -3.37 4.01 11.13
C GLY A 100 -3.03 5.34 11.80
N LEU A 101 -2.51 5.32 13.04
CA LEU A 101 -2.12 6.54 13.75
C LEU A 101 -0.97 7.28 13.04
N ILE A 102 0.05 6.55 12.59
CA ILE A 102 1.20 7.17 11.92
C ILE A 102 0.78 7.71 10.54
N ILE A 103 -0.04 6.99 9.77
CA ILE A 103 -0.49 7.47 8.46
C ILE A 103 -1.32 8.76 8.61
N LEU A 104 -2.25 8.80 9.58
CA LEU A 104 -3.08 9.97 9.82
C LEU A 104 -2.23 11.20 10.19
N ARG A 105 -1.10 10.98 10.88
CA ARG A 105 -0.21 12.05 11.31
C ARG A 105 0.83 12.49 10.28
N PHE A 106 1.31 11.58 9.42
CA PHE A 106 2.48 11.82 8.56
C PHE A 106 2.17 11.90 7.06
N GLY A 107 0.89 12.08 6.69
CA GLY A 107 0.50 12.40 5.31
C GLY A 107 -0.32 11.33 4.60
N GLY A 108 -1.21 10.66 5.33
CA GLY A 108 -2.26 9.82 4.75
C GLY A 108 -3.51 10.59 4.33
N ILE A 109 -3.56 11.90 4.56
CA ILE A 109 -4.63 12.78 4.08
C ILE A 109 -3.97 13.95 3.32
N GLU A 110 -4.15 13.98 2.00
CA GLU A 110 -3.67 15.05 1.12
C GLU A 110 -4.67 16.24 1.12
N GLU A 111 -4.20 17.45 0.77
CA GLU A 111 -5.06 18.65 0.75
C GLU A 111 -6.22 18.49 -0.24
N GLU A 112 -5.97 17.81 -1.36
CA GLU A 112 -6.95 17.47 -2.39
C GLU A 112 -8.11 16.64 -1.83
N GLU A 113 -7.83 15.74 -0.89
CA GLU A 113 -8.83 14.89 -0.25
C GLU A 113 -9.70 15.71 0.71
N ILE A 114 -9.10 16.68 1.43
CA ILE A 114 -9.85 17.62 2.29
C ILE A 114 -10.76 18.50 1.43
N MET A 115 -10.27 19.01 0.31
CA MET A 115 -11.03 19.86 -0.62
C MET A 115 -12.21 19.09 -1.24
N LEU A 116 -12.04 17.82 -1.57
CA LEU A 116 -13.12 16.96 -2.03
C LEU A 116 -14.21 16.80 -0.97
N VAL A 117 -13.83 16.55 0.29
CA VAL A 117 -14.78 16.42 1.40
C VAL A 117 -15.55 17.72 1.63
N LEU A 118 -14.88 18.87 1.58
CA LEU A 118 -15.51 20.19 1.70
C LEU A 118 -16.51 20.44 0.55
N SER A 119 -16.12 20.12 -0.68
CA SER A 119 -17.01 20.26 -1.85
C SER A 119 -18.25 19.35 -1.78
N PHE A 120 -18.14 18.21 -1.09
CA PHE A 120 -19.25 17.29 -0.88
C PHE A 120 -20.25 17.83 0.15
N GLU A 121 -19.75 18.39 1.25
CA GLU A 121 -20.57 19.07 2.26
C GLU A 121 -21.37 20.22 1.66
N ASP A 122 -20.73 21.07 0.84
CA ASP A 122 -21.41 22.18 0.16
C ASP A 122 -22.48 21.69 -0.83
N ARG A 123 -22.26 20.54 -1.48
CA ARG A 123 -23.17 19.99 -2.48
C ARG A 123 -24.37 19.28 -1.89
N PHE A 124 -24.19 18.61 -0.75
CA PHE A 124 -25.21 17.75 -0.14
C PHE A 124 -25.82 18.33 1.15
N ASP A 125 -25.35 19.50 1.59
CA ASP A 125 -25.82 20.19 2.80
C ASP A 125 -25.73 19.32 4.06
N ILE A 126 -24.61 18.59 4.20
CA ILE A 126 -24.33 17.67 5.31
C ILE A 126 -23.23 18.27 6.19
N ASP A 127 -23.48 18.48 7.48
CA ASP A 127 -22.45 18.96 8.42
C ASP A 127 -21.39 17.89 8.70
N LEU A 128 -20.20 18.08 8.12
CA LEU A 128 -19.02 17.24 8.36
C LEU A 128 -18.08 17.86 9.42
N GLY A 129 -18.55 18.83 10.19
CA GLY A 129 -17.82 19.52 11.26
C GLY A 129 -17.04 18.61 12.23
N PRO A 130 -17.61 17.49 12.73
CA PRO A 130 -16.89 16.54 13.58
C PRO A 130 -15.70 15.90 12.86
N LEU A 131 -15.89 15.51 11.59
CA LEU A 131 -14.85 14.91 10.76
C LEU A 131 -13.73 15.93 10.48
N LYS A 132 -14.08 17.18 10.17
CA LYS A 132 -13.12 18.28 9.96
C LYS A 132 -12.27 18.56 11.20
N LYS A 133 -12.88 18.55 12.40
CA LYS A 133 -12.14 18.69 13.67
C LYS A 133 -11.21 17.52 13.94
N PHE A 134 -11.66 16.30 13.67
CA PHE A 134 -10.83 15.11 13.82
C PHE A 134 -9.63 15.16 12.87
N VAL A 135 -9.85 15.41 11.58
CA VAL A 135 -8.79 15.51 10.57
C VAL A 135 -7.79 16.63 10.90
N LYS A 136 -8.27 17.83 11.27
CA LYS A 136 -7.40 18.95 11.70
C LYS A 136 -6.57 18.67 12.96
N LEU A 137 -6.98 17.72 13.81
CA LEU A 137 -6.19 17.33 14.97
C LEU A 137 -4.92 16.56 14.58
N PHE A 138 -4.95 15.86 13.44
CA PHE A 138 -3.85 15.01 12.96
C PHE A 138 -3.02 15.65 11.84
N ILE A 139 -3.60 16.61 11.11
CA ILE A 139 -2.90 17.45 10.13
C ILE A 139 -2.44 18.72 10.85
N GLN A 140 -1.23 18.68 11.43
CA GLN A 140 -0.49 19.87 11.89
C GLN A 140 0.53 20.30 10.84
#